data_AF-A0A8X6RUR6-F1
#
_entry.id   AF-A0A8X6RUR6-F1
#
_cell.length_a   1.000
_cell.length_b   1.000
_cell.length_c   1.000
_cell.angle_alpha   90.00
_cell.angle_beta   90.00
_cell.angle_gamma   90.00
#
_symmetry.space_group_name_H-M   'P 1'
#
loop_
_entity.id
_entity.type
_entity.pdbx_description
1 polymer ?
#
loop_
_entity_poly.entity_id
_entity_poly.type
_entity_poly.pdbx_seq_one_letter_code
_entity_poly.pdbx_strand_id
1 'polypeptide(L)'
;MDAVICFNDGYVSRIKVFEALGIKSGYNTERALLIIDNKRIFEAERIVNKVSLEARNKRRSLKRKMDKQNLDEENEYQSGKY
;
A
#
# COMPACT_ATOMS: atom_id res chain seq x y z
N MET A 1 10.56 20.51 7.50
CA MET A 1 9.84 19.30 7.95
C MET A 1 10.90 18.24 8.17
N ASP A 2 11.10 17.75 9.39
CA ASP A 2 12.14 16.74 9.64
C ASP A 2 11.70 15.40 9.04
N ALA A 3 12.25 15.10 7.87
CA ALA A 3 11.78 14.03 7.01
C ALA A 3 12.12 12.65 7.58
N VAL A 4 13.23 12.52 8.30
CA VAL A 4 13.79 11.20 8.66
C VAL A 4 13.02 10.58 9.83
N ILE A 5 12.81 11.35 10.90
CA ILE A 5 12.10 10.86 12.10
C ILE A 5 10.63 10.59 11.79
N CYS A 6 9.99 11.47 11.01
CA CYS A 6 8.58 11.34 10.70
C CYS A 6 8.28 10.16 9.75
N PHE A 7 9.21 9.80 8.87
CA PHE A 7 8.99 8.72 7.90
C PHE A 7 8.98 7.34 8.57
N ASN A 8 9.92 7.09 9.49
CA ASN A 8 10.07 5.80 10.14
C ASN A 8 9.21 5.67 11.41
N ASP A 9 9.29 6.64 12.33
CA ASP A 9 8.71 6.51 13.68
C ASP A 9 7.42 7.30 13.87
N GLY A 10 6.89 7.93 12.82
CA GLY A 10 5.63 8.67 12.89
C GLY A 10 5.75 10.10 13.42
N TYR A 11 4.63 10.80 13.37
CA TYR A 11 4.46 12.17 13.85
C TYR A 11 4.51 12.25 15.38
N VAL A 12 4.11 11.20 16.09
CA VAL A 12 4.21 11.11 17.57
C VAL A 12 5.66 11.25 18.04
N SER A 13 6.62 10.78 17.26
CA SER A 13 8.05 10.89 17.60
C SER A 13 8.58 12.33 17.61
N ARG A 14 7.82 13.30 17.07
CA ARG A 14 8.12 14.73 17.25
C ARG A 14 8.01 15.19 18.70
N ILE A 15 7.21 14.51 19.53
CA ILE A 15 7.12 14.81 20.96
C ILE A 15 8.50 14.65 21.60
N LYS A 16 9.22 13.57 21.28
CA LYS A 16 10.59 13.33 21.77
C LYS A 16 11.56 14.42 21.32
N VAL A 17 11.38 14.95 20.11
CA VAL A 17 12.18 16.07 19.60
C VAL A 17 11.86 17.36 20.36
N PHE A 18 10.57 17.63 20.62
CA PHE A 18 10.17 18.78 21.44
C PHE A 18 10.75 18.69 22.84
N GLU A 19 10.68 17.52 23.49
CA GLU A 19 11.29 17.28 24.80
C GLU A 19 12.80 17.51 24.79
N ALA A 20 13.52 17.02 23.76
CA ALA A 20 14.96 17.23 23.61
C ALA A 20 15.33 18.71 23.39
N LEU A 21 14.42 19.51 22.85
CA LEU A 21 14.54 20.96 22.69
C LEU A 21 14.07 21.75 23.93
N GLY A 22 13.64 21.07 25.01
CA GLY A 22 13.10 21.70 26.21
C GLY A 22 11.67 22.25 26.03
N ILE A 23 10.97 21.88 24.97
CA ILE A 23 9.59 22.28 24.68
C ILE A 23 8.66 21.18 25.17
N LYS A 24 7.79 21.50 26.14
CA LYS A 24 6.71 20.59 26.54
C LYS A 24 5.56 20.64 25.54
N SER A 25 5.21 19.49 24.98
CA SER A 25 3.96 19.32 24.25
C SER A 25 2.77 19.38 25.20
N GLY A 26 1.68 20.01 24.73
CA GLY A 26 0.39 19.97 25.43
C GLY A 26 -0.46 18.80 24.97
N TYR A 27 -1.45 18.41 25.79
CA TYR A 27 -2.36 17.30 25.50
C TYR A 27 -3.01 17.35 24.11
N ASN A 28 -3.44 18.53 23.67
CA ASN A 28 -4.08 18.69 22.35
C ASN A 28 -3.11 18.42 21.20
N THR A 29 -1.84 18.81 21.36
CA THR A 29 -0.79 18.57 20.38
C THR A 29 -0.51 17.08 20.26
N GLU A 30 -0.36 16.39 21.39
CA GLU A 30 -0.10 14.95 21.41
C GLU A 30 -1.26 14.16 20.81
N ARG A 31 -2.49 14.51 21.19
CA ARG A 31 -3.70 13.91 20.62
C ARG A 31 -3.79 14.13 19.11
N ALA A 32 -3.48 15.33 18.62
CA ALA A 32 -3.48 15.62 17.18
C ALA A 32 -2.43 14.79 16.43
N LEU A 33 -1.21 14.67 16.97
CA LEU A 33 -0.14 13.87 16.37
C LEU A 33 -0.52 12.38 16.30
N LEU A 34 -1.13 11.83 17.36
CA LEU A 34 -1.65 10.47 17.38
C LEU A 34 -2.73 10.23 16.32
N ILE A 35 -3.68 11.15 16.17
CA ILE A 35 -4.75 11.04 15.16
C ILE A 35 -4.16 11.05 13.74
N ILE A 36 -3.18 11.93 13.49
CA ILE A 36 -2.50 12.01 12.20
C ILE A 36 -1.76 10.70 11.89
N ASP A 37 -1.06 10.13 12.87
CA ASP A 37 -0.36 8.85 12.69
C ASP A 37 -1.32 7.69 12.43
N ASN A 38 -2.42 7.60 13.19
CA ASN A 38 -3.43 6.58 12.96
C ASN A 38 -4.05 6.70 11.57
N LYS A 39 -4.35 7.92 11.12
CA LYS A 39 -4.87 8.15 9.76
C LYS A 39 -3.86 7.74 8.71
N ARG A 40 -2.58 8.05 8.90
CA ARG A 40 -1.50 7.65 7.99
C ARG A 40 -1.40 6.13 7.87
N ILE A 41 -1.42 5.40 8.99
CA ILE A 41 -1.36 3.93 8.99
C ILE A 41 -2.58 3.35 8.27
N PHE A 42 -3.78 3.84 8.59
CA PHE A 42 -5.01 3.41 7.94
C PHE A 42 -4.98 3.62 6.41
N GLU A 43 -4.51 4.78 5.95
CA GLU A 43 -4.38 5.06 4.52
C GLU A 43 -3.35 4.16 3.85
N ALA A 44 -2.21 3.91 4.51
CA ALA A 44 -1.18 3.01 4.01
C ALA A 44 -1.70 1.58 3.86
N GLU A 45 -2.38 1.03 4.87
CA GLU A 45 -3.00 -0.30 4.83
C GLU A 45 -4.06 -0.39 3.72
N ARG A 46 -4.89 0.65 3.58
CA ARG A 46 -5.90 0.70 2.52
C ARG A 46 -5.25 0.66 1.13
N ILE A 47 -4.16 1.40 0.93
CA ILE A 47 -3.42 1.40 -0.35
C ILE A 47 -2.79 0.04 -0.60
N VAL A 48 -2.13 -0.57 0.39
CA VAL A 48 -1.52 -1.91 0.26
C VAL A 48 -2.57 -2.95 -0.12
N ASN A 49 -3.74 -2.93 0.51
CA ASN A 49 -4.84 -3.83 0.18
C ASN A 49 -5.34 -3.62 -1.26
N LYS A 50 -5.48 -2.37 -1.69
CA LYS A 50 -5.89 -2.03 -3.06
C LYS A 50 -4.89 -2.51 -4.10
N VAL A 51 -3.60 -2.22 -3.90
CA VAL A 51 -2.51 -2.63 -4.80
C VAL A 51 -2.41 -4.16 -4.86
N SER A 52 -2.55 -4.83 -3.72
CA SER A 52 -2.54 -6.30 -3.65
C SER A 52 -3.70 -6.92 -4.43
N LEU A 53 -4.91 -6.35 -4.30
CA LEU A 53 -6.08 -6.77 -5.06
C LEU A 53 -5.90 -6.55 -6.56
N GLU A 54 -5.42 -5.37 -6.96
CA GLU A 54 -5.14 -5.04 -8.36
C GLU A 54 -4.09 -5.98 -8.96
N ALA A 55 -2.99 -6.26 -8.23
CA ALA A 55 -1.97 -7.20 -8.65
C ALA A 55 -2.54 -8.62 -8.82
N ARG A 56 -3.39 -9.07 -7.88
CA ARG A 56 -4.06 -10.38 -7.97
C ARG A 56 -4.99 -10.46 -9.17
N ASN A 57 -5.78 -9.43 -9.41
CA ASN A 57 -6.69 -9.34 -10.56
C ASN A 57 -5.92 -9.34 -11.87
N LYS A 58 -4.81 -8.59 -11.95
CA LYS A 58 -3.93 -8.56 -13.13
C LYS A 58 -3.33 -9.94 -13.41
N ARG A 59 -2.79 -10.63 -12.38
CA ARG A 59 -2.27 -12.00 -12.52
C ARG A 59 -3.34 -12.97 -13.01
N ARG A 60 -4.55 -12.90 -12.46
CA ARG A 60 -5.68 -13.76 -12.87
C ARG A 60 -6.12 -13.47 -14.31
N SER A 61 -6.18 -12.19 -14.70
CA SER A 61 -6.52 -11.79 -16.06
C SER A 61 -5.49 -12.27 -17.08
N LEU A 62 -4.20 -12.12 -16.76
CA LEU A 62 -3.11 -12.63 -17.60
C LEU A 62 -3.20 -14.15 -17.77
N LYS A 63 -3.42 -14.90 -16.68
CA LYS A 63 -3.60 -16.35 -16.77
C LYS A 63 -4.76 -16.72 -17.71
N ARG A 64 -5.93 -16.10 -17.55
CA ARG A 64 -7.09 -16.35 -18.44
C ARG A 64 -6.81 -16.04 -19.91
N LYS A 65 -6.01 -15.00 -20.19
CA LYS A 65 -5.62 -14.66 -21.56
C LYS A 65 -4.71 -15.74 -22.15
N MET A 66 -3.73 -16.22 -21.38
CA MET A 66 -2.85 -17.32 -21.80
C MET A 66 -3.64 -18.62 -22.02
N ASP A 67 -4.50 -18.99 -21.07
CA ASP A 67 -5.32 -20.20 -21.18
C ASP A 67 -6.21 -20.14 -22.44
N LYS A 68 -6.79 -18.96 -22.75
CA LYS A 68 -7.57 -18.75 -23.98
C LYS A 68 -6.71 -18.87 -25.24
N GLN A 69 -5.53 -18.24 -25.28
CA GLN A 69 -4.62 -18.34 -26.43
C GLN A 69 -4.22 -19.79 -26.70
N ASN A 70 -3.86 -20.54 -25.66
CA ASN A 70 -3.50 -21.95 -25.80
C ASN A 70 -4.67 -22.79 -26.33
N LEU A 71 -5.90 -22.55 -25.84
CA LEU A 71 -7.11 -23.21 -26.36
C LEU A 71 -7.38 -22.86 -27.82
N ASP A 72 -7.24 -21.59 -28.20
CA ASP A 72 -7.45 -21.13 -29.57
C ASP A 72 -6.40 -21.77 -30.53
N GLU A 73 -5.12 -21.85 -30.11
CA GLU A 73 -4.04 -22.52 -30.84
C GLU A 73 -4.25 -24.04 -30.99
N GLU A 74 -4.71 -24.72 -29.93
CA GLU A 74 -5.04 -26.15 -29.98
C GLU A 74 -6.21 -26.45 -30.93
N ASN A 75 -7.24 -25.60 -30.92
CA ASN A 75 -8.40 -25.72 -31.81
C ASN A 75 -8.02 -25.47 -33.28
N GLU A 76 -7.17 -24.47 -33.55
CA GLU A 76 -6.67 -24.19 -34.90
C GLU A 76 -5.85 -25.35 -35.45
N TYR A 77 -4.99 -25.96 -34.62
CA TYR A 77 -4.18 -27.12 -35.00
C TYR A 77 -5.02 -28.39 -35.24
N GLN A 78 -6.17 -28.54 -34.58
CA GLN A 78 -7.13 -29.62 -34.86
C GLN A 78 -7.91 -29.40 -36.16
N SER A 79 -8.25 -28.15 -36.51
CA SER A 79 -9.03 -27.85 -37.71
C SER A 79 -8.25 -28.07 -39.01
N GLY A 80 -6.91 -28.09 -38.98
CA GLY A 80 -6.06 -28.39 -40.13
C GLY A 80 -5.80 -29.89 -40.37
N LYS A 81 -6.43 -30.79 -39.60
CA LYS A 81 -6.33 -32.25 -39.77
C LYS A 81 -7.58 -32.82 -40.47
N TYR A 82 -7.89 -32.35 -41.67
CA TYR A 82 -8.80 -33.01 -42.61
C TYR A 82 -8.32 -32.80 -44.04
#